data_AF-I1YF02-F1
#
_entry.id   AF-I1YF02-F1
#
_cell.length_a   1.000
_cell.length_b   1.000
_cell.length_c   1.000
_cell.angle_alpha   90.00
_cell.angle_beta   90.00
_cell.angle_gamma   90.00
#
_symmetry.space_group_name_H-M   'P 1'
#
loop_
_entity.id
_entity.type
_entity.pdbx_description
1 polymer ?
#
loop_
_entity_poly.entity_id
_entity_poly.type
_entity_poly.pdbx_seq_one_letter_code
_entity_poly.pdbx_strand_id
1 'polypeptide(L)' 'MAEIVEIELDGKRFAAEYSVDDGMLTVTGHRLSRTAKLGEKDERALAEELLKDMAESKDNEIGPEP' A
#
# COMPACT_ATOMS: atom_id res chain seq x y z
N MET A 1 -8.66 10.43 -7.73
CA MET A 1 -7.33 10.38 -8.40
C MET A 1 -6.55 9.30 -7.67
N ALA A 2 -5.94 8.35 -8.37
CA ALA A 2 -5.11 7.32 -7.74
C ALA A 2 -3.65 7.79 -7.75
N GLU A 3 -2.97 7.69 -6.61
CA GLU A 3 -1.57 8.00 -6.44
C GLU A 3 -0.78 6.71 -6.18
N ILE A 4 0.51 6.68 -6.53
CA ILE A 4 1.36 5.51 -6.30
C ILE A 4 2.18 5.76 -5.03
N VAL A 5 2.16 4.80 -4.12
CA VAL A 5 3.04 4.74 -2.95
C VAL A 5 4.06 3.64 -3.14
N GLU A 6 5.32 3.94 -2.84
CA GLU A 6 6.44 3.03 -2.96
C GLU A 6 7.17 2.96 -1.62
N ILE A 7 7.47 1.75 -1.16
CA ILE A 7 8.28 1.50 0.04
C ILE A 7 9.38 0.50 -0.27
N GLU A 8 10.50 0.59 0.45
CA GLU A 8 11.55 -0.41 0.44
C GLU A 8 11.53 -1.18 1.76
N LEU A 9 11.32 -2.48 1.69
CA LEU A 9 11.19 -3.35 2.86
C LEU A 9 12.00 -4.63 2.63
N ASP A 10 12.90 -4.94 3.55
CA ASP A 10 13.83 -6.10 3.45
C ASP A 10 14.63 -6.13 2.12
N GLY A 11 14.98 -4.96 1.57
CA GLY A 11 15.69 -4.85 0.28
C GLY A 11 14.82 -5.12 -0.95
N LYS A 12 13.51 -5.35 -0.79
CA LYS A 12 12.52 -5.43 -1.87
C LYS A 12 11.76 -4.11 -1.96
N ARG A 13 11.51 -3.65 -3.18
CA ARG A 13 10.67 -2.48 -3.43
C ARG A 13 9.24 -2.93 -3.69
N PHE A 14 8.31 -2.36 -2.94
CA PHE A 14 6.89 -2.59 -3.10
C PHE A 14 6.25 -1.30 -3.58
N ALA A 15 5.44 -1.39 -4.62
CA ALA A 15 4.65 -0.28 -5.14
C ALA A 15 3.17 -0.67 -5.09
N ALA A 16 2.32 0.25 -4.69
CA ALA A 16 0.88 0.07 -4.74
C ALA A 16 0.18 1.40 -5.08
N GLU A 17 -0.98 1.30 -5.72
CA GLU A 17 -1.81 2.45 -6.00
C GLU A 17 -2.75 2.70 -4.83
N TYR A 18 -2.77 3.90 -4.27
CA TYR A 18 -3.74 4.29 -3.27
C TYR A 18 -4.69 5.37 -3.80
N SER A 19 -5.92 5.36 -3.32
CA SER A 19 -6.94 6.35 -3.65
C SER A 19 -7.68 6.75 -2.39
N VAL A 20 -8.01 8.03 -2.29
CA VAL A 20 -8.80 8.54 -1.17
C VAL A 20 -10.18 8.94 -1.65
N ASP A 21 -11.19 8.38 -0.99
CA ASP A 21 -12.61 8.60 -1.26
C ASP A 21 -13.36 8.72 0.07
N ASP A 22 -14.11 9.81 0.26
CA ASP A 22 -14.89 10.09 1.47
C ASP A 22 -14.12 9.90 2.80
N GLY A 23 -12.83 10.29 2.84
CA GLY A 23 -11.97 10.11 4.01
C GLY A 23 -11.59 8.65 4.30
N MET A 24 -11.77 7.76 3.32
CA MET A 24 -11.23 6.40 3.31
C MET A 24 -10.11 6.30 2.28
N LEU A 25 -8.97 5.78 2.72
CA LEU A 25 -7.85 5.46 1.88
C LEU A 25 -7.89 3.99 1.49
N THR A 26 -7.93 3.73 0.20
CA THR A 26 -7.87 2.37 -0.38
C THR A 26 -6.54 2.19 -1.07
N VAL A 27 -5.69 1.31 -0.55
CA VAL A 27 -4.45 0.83 -1.19
C VAL A 27 -4.78 -0.43 -1.98
N THR A 28 -4.54 -0.40 -3.27
CA THR A 28 -4.68 -1.51 -4.22
C THR A 28 -3.28 -1.99 -4.60
N GLY A 29 -2.91 -3.17 -4.12
CA GLY A 29 -1.74 -3.90 -4.56
C GLY A 29 -2.06 -4.84 -5.74
N HIS A 30 -1.07 -5.62 -6.17
CA HIS A 30 -1.16 -6.45 -7.37
C HIS A 30 -2.19 -7.60 -7.28
N ARG A 31 -2.51 -8.05 -6.06
CA ARG A 31 -3.40 -9.20 -5.81
C ARG A 31 -4.51 -8.93 -4.78
N LEU A 32 -4.37 -7.86 -4.00
CA LEU A 32 -5.20 -7.55 -2.84
C LEU A 32 -5.35 -6.04 -2.72
N SER A 33 -6.50 -5.60 -2.22
CA SER A 33 -6.74 -4.20 -1.87
C SER A 33 -7.12 -4.10 -0.40
N ARG A 34 -6.60 -3.08 0.29
CA ARG A 34 -6.97 -2.73 1.66
C ARG A 34 -7.51 -1.32 1.73
N THR A 35 -8.56 -1.16 2.52
CA THR A 35 -9.15 0.16 2.81
C THR A 35 -9.03 0.46 4.29
N ALA A 36 -8.65 1.69 4.63
CA ALA A 36 -8.62 2.20 5.99
C ALA A 36 -9.17 3.63 6.05
N LYS A 37 -9.60 4.08 7.23
CA LYS A 37 -10.02 5.47 7.44
C LYS A 37 -8.79 6.38 7.51
N LEU A 38 -8.81 7.46 6.74
CA LEU A 38 -7.77 8.48 6.69
C LEU A 38 -7.59 9.19 8.05
N GLY A 39 -8.68 9.36 8.80
CA GLY A 39 -8.64 9.95 10.14
C GLY A 39 -7.95 11.32 10.16
N GLU A 40 -7.08 11.52 11.16
CA GLU A 40 -6.21 12.71 11.30
C GLU A 40 -4.79 12.49 10.71
N LYS A 41 -4.54 11.35 10.05
CA LYS A 41 -3.23 11.02 9.49
C LYS A 41 -3.12 11.46 8.03
N ASP A 42 -1.90 11.74 7.59
CA ASP A 42 -1.58 11.96 6.18
C ASP A 42 -1.89 10.72 5.34
N GLU A 43 -2.48 10.94 4.17
CA GLU A 43 -2.87 9.93 3.18
C GLU A 43 -1.68 9.05 2.82
N ARG A 44 -0.55 9.69 2.56
CA ARG A 44 0.70 9.03 2.19
C ARG A 44 1.23 8.14 3.32
N ALA A 45 1.25 8.64 4.56
CA ALA A 45 1.71 7.88 5.71
C ALA A 45 0.84 6.65 5.98
N LEU A 46 -0.49 6.81 5.86
CA LEU A 46 -1.43 5.69 6.00
C LEU A 46 -1.29 4.68 4.85
N ALA A 47 -1.09 5.14 3.62
CA ALA A 47 -0.85 4.28 2.47
C ALA A 47 0.45 3.48 2.62
N GLU A 48 1.52 4.11 3.10
CA GLU A 48 2.81 3.47 3.39
C GLU A 48 2.66 2.42 4.50
N GLU A 49 1.95 2.72 5.60
CA GLU A 49 1.67 1.76 6.67
C GLU A 49 0.86 0.56 6.19
N LEU A 50 -0.17 0.79 5.37
CA LEU A 50 -0.99 -0.27 4.80
C LEU A 50 -0.21 -1.13 3.81
N LEU A 51 0.58 -0.49 2.93
CA LEU A 51 1.45 -1.20 1.99
C LEU A 51 2.51 -2.02 2.73
N LYS A 52 3.09 -1.47 3.79
CA LYS A 52 4.03 -2.14 4.67
C LYS A 52 3.40 -3.36 5.33
N ASP A 53 2.23 -3.22 5.94
CA ASP A 53 1.52 -4.34 6.56
C ASP A 53 1.15 -5.43 5.53
N MET A 54 0.79 -5.02 4.30
CA MET A 54 0.55 -5.92 3.17
C MET A 54 1.81 -6.62 2.65
N ALA A 55 2.98 -5.99 2.77
CA ALA A 55 4.26 -6.59 2.40
C ALA A 55 4.80 -7.53 3.49
N GLU A 56 4.57 -7.21 4.76
CA GLU A 56 4.95 -8.03 5.92
C GLU A 56 4.03 -9.25 6.09
N SER A 57 2.74 -9.12 5.75
CA SER A 57 1.86 -10.26 5.50
C SER A 57 2.33 -10.93 4.20
N LYS A 58 2.81 -12.18 4.25
CA LYS A 58 3.51 -12.91 3.16
C LYS A 58 2.79 -13.10 1.80
N ASP A 59 1.76 -12.31 1.50
CA ASP A 59 0.89 -12.41 0.33
C ASP A 59 1.25 -11.46 -0.82
N ASN A 60 2.13 -10.48 -0.60
CA ASN A 60 2.56 -9.52 -1.62
C ASN A 60 4.04 -9.69 -2.03
N GLU A 61 4.57 -10.91 -1.94
CA GLU A 61 5.91 -11.21 -2.45
C GLU A 61 5.88 -11.16 -4.00
N ILE A 62 6.23 -10.01 -4.58
CA ILE A 62 6.70 -9.93 -5.96
C ILE A 62 8.06 -10.65 -5.96
N GLY A 63 8.02 -11.97 -6.14
CA GLY A 63 9.22 -12.77 -6.35
C GLY A 63 9.93 -12.25 -7.60
N PRO A 64 11.29 -12.21 -7.62
CA PRO A 64 11.99 -11.94 -8.87
C PRO A 64 11.63 -13.06 -9.85
N GLU A 65 10.89 -12.75 -10.92
CA GLU A 65 10.65 -13.71 -12.00
C GLU A 65 12.00 -14.06 -12.68
N PRO A 66 12.22 -15.32 -13.09
CA PRO A 66 13.49 -15.84 -13.61
C PRO A 66 13.87 -15.34 -15.01
#